data_AF-A0A2A3N0Y2-F1
#
_entry.id   AF-A0A2A3N0Y2-F1
#
_cell.length_a   1.000
_cell.length_b   1.000
_cell.length_c   1.000
_cell.angle_alpha   90.00
_cell.angle_beta   90.00
_cell.angle_gamma   90.00
#
_symmetry.space_group_name_H-M   'P 1'
#
loop_
_entity.id
_entity.type
_entity.pdbx_description
1 polymer ?
#
loop_
_entity_poly.entity_id
_entity_poly.type
_entity_poly.pdbx_seq_one_letter_code
_entity_poly.pdbx_strand_id
1 'polypeptide(L)'
;MSDAADYRALTTLQALPNLSTVSMFDPTPLGRESSPIDLFIASTDEINQLYLQYIGGGIPAPLGSLVLLGYTSAVESYVRAVIRRTVLGDAISGSRAALQTLPYGAAYHHAKDRLPEALLESYSFSSPKNITDALKEVLGIDVKGSEMQAVMDDFARICELRHCCVHRGGRLGSRNAIRLGLDAHGQLLERPFRPSIDDLQGIADTLRTFVKTLNNFLFATVLERTVRHGGATVPDVPWTWKWSWSEDRPYFTRYYQIFSSQADVPQSPTVRRAYASFAANVKPGGPYWLNARTARRLANAAAQAAVPTEAVTGTMPVELAQSDPSSAA
;
A
#
# COMPACT_ATOMS: atom_id res chain seq x y z
N MET A 1 36.33 -2.47 55.43
CA MET A 1 36.07 -1.19 54.74
C MET A 1 34.79 -1.38 53.96
N SER A 2 33.76 -0.61 54.28
CA SER A 2 32.40 -0.82 53.78
C SER A 2 32.32 -0.54 52.29
N ASP A 3 31.87 -1.53 51.53
CA ASP A 3 31.39 -1.37 50.17
C ASP A 3 30.15 -0.48 50.22
N ALA A 4 30.34 0.83 50.05
CA ALA A 4 29.24 1.77 50.01
C ALA A 4 28.52 1.56 48.68
N ALA A 5 27.36 0.89 48.73
CA ALA A 5 26.51 0.69 47.57
C ALA A 5 26.24 2.04 46.89
N ASP A 6 26.68 2.18 45.64
CA ASP A 6 26.39 3.36 44.83
C ASP A 6 24.90 3.38 44.49
N TYR A 7 24.16 4.35 45.02
CA TYR A 7 22.74 4.54 44.75
C TYR A 7 22.43 4.76 43.27
N ARG A 8 23.45 5.03 42.44
CA ARG A 8 23.36 5.16 40.97
C ARG A 8 23.45 3.81 40.25
N ALA A 9 23.99 2.78 40.89
CA ALA A 9 24.14 1.43 40.34
C ALA A 9 22.95 0.54 40.73
N LEU A 10 21.73 1.00 40.44
CA LEU A 10 20.48 0.29 40.76
C LEU A 10 20.32 -1.04 40.00
N THR A 11 20.99 -1.18 38.86
CA THR A 11 21.03 -2.41 38.06
C THR A 11 22.46 -2.81 37.77
N THR A 12 22.71 -4.13 37.76
CA THR A 12 24.03 -4.66 37.42
C THR A 12 24.25 -4.54 35.90
N LEU A 13 25.31 -3.84 35.51
CA LEU A 13 25.71 -3.74 34.11
C LEU A 13 26.57 -4.94 33.75
N GLN A 14 26.16 -5.68 32.72
CA GLN A 14 27.00 -6.67 32.06
C GLN A 14 27.73 -6.02 30.87
N ALA A 15 28.94 -6.48 30.58
CA ALA A 15 29.65 -6.05 29.37
C ALA A 15 28.83 -6.44 28.13
N LEU A 16 28.63 -5.48 27.23
CA LEU A 16 27.87 -5.73 26.00
C LEU A 16 28.68 -6.62 25.05
N PRO A 17 28.08 -7.66 24.46
CA PRO A 17 28.72 -8.41 23.40
C PRO A 17 28.88 -7.51 22.15
N ASN A 18 29.94 -7.74 21.37
CA ASN A 18 30.10 -7.09 20.08
C ASN A 18 29.08 -7.69 19.08
N LEU A 19 28.03 -6.93 18.76
CA LEU A 19 26.96 -7.37 17.89
C LEU A 19 27.30 -7.06 16.42
N SER A 20 27.73 -8.07 15.67
CA SER A 20 27.84 -7.98 14.21
C SER A 20 26.47 -8.26 13.57
N THR A 21 25.94 -7.29 12.82
CA THR A 21 24.67 -7.46 12.09
C THR A 21 24.86 -8.09 10.72
N VAL A 22 26.09 -8.15 10.20
CA VAL A 22 26.38 -8.63 8.84
C VAL A 22 25.91 -10.07 8.64
N SER A 23 26.13 -10.95 9.62
CA SER A 23 25.72 -12.36 9.55
C SER A 23 24.22 -12.59 9.72
N MET A 24 23.43 -11.53 9.95
CA MET A 24 21.97 -11.62 10.08
C MET A 24 21.25 -11.50 8.72
N PHE A 25 21.99 -11.20 7.65
CA PHE A 25 21.47 -11.08 6.29
C PHE A 25 21.99 -12.23 5.42
N ASP A 26 21.11 -12.83 4.63
CA ASP A 26 21.48 -13.85 3.65
C ASP A 26 22.17 -13.17 2.45
N PRO A 27 23.44 -13.52 2.13
CA PRO A 27 24.14 -12.95 0.99
C PRO A 27 23.68 -13.50 -0.37
N THR A 28 22.80 -14.52 -0.37
CA THR A 28 22.33 -15.17 -1.60
C THR A 28 21.52 -14.18 -2.44
N PRO A 29 21.93 -13.90 -3.70
CA PRO A 29 21.15 -13.03 -4.58
C PRO A 29 19.74 -13.57 -4.75
N LEU A 30 18.74 -12.68 -4.64
CA LEU A 30 17.34 -13.04 -4.86
C LEU A 30 17.19 -13.71 -6.23
N GLY A 31 16.57 -14.90 -6.24
CA GLY A 31 16.32 -15.69 -7.44
C GLY A 31 15.33 -15.01 -8.40
N ARG A 32 14.95 -15.73 -9.47
CA ARG A 32 13.99 -15.26 -10.48
C ARG A 32 12.69 -14.83 -9.80
N GLU A 33 12.38 -13.53 -9.86
CA GLU A 33 11.31 -12.99 -9.01
C GLU A 33 9.91 -13.39 -9.54
N SER A 34 9.13 -14.13 -8.74
CA SER A 34 7.70 -14.40 -8.94
C SER A 34 6.88 -13.10 -8.98
N SER A 35 5.62 -13.10 -9.44
CA SER A 35 4.78 -11.89 -9.41
C SER A 35 4.64 -11.35 -7.97
N PRO A 36 4.42 -10.04 -7.75
CA PRO A 36 4.20 -9.47 -6.42
C PRO A 36 3.09 -10.18 -5.65
N ILE A 37 2.00 -10.58 -6.32
CA ILE A 37 0.91 -11.33 -5.69
C ILE A 37 1.35 -12.74 -5.26
N ASP A 38 2.18 -13.43 -6.05
CA ASP A 38 2.72 -14.73 -5.68
C ASP A 38 3.73 -14.62 -4.52
N LEU A 39 4.54 -13.55 -4.48
CA LEU A 39 5.43 -13.25 -3.36
C LEU A 39 4.64 -13.01 -2.06
N PHE A 40 3.55 -12.25 -2.15
CA PHE A 40 2.63 -12.04 -1.02
C PHE A 40 2.06 -13.36 -0.51
N ILE A 41 1.53 -14.20 -1.40
CA ILE A 41 0.94 -15.50 -1.05
C ILE A 41 1.99 -16.36 -0.33
N ALA A 42 3.18 -16.50 -0.91
CA ALA A 42 4.27 -17.28 -0.32
C ALA A 42 4.64 -16.78 1.08
N SER A 43 4.83 -15.47 1.25
CA SER A 43 5.13 -14.89 2.57
C SER A 43 4.01 -15.13 3.58
N THR A 44 2.74 -14.99 3.19
CA THR A 44 1.62 -15.28 4.10
C THR A 44 1.56 -16.75 4.48
N ASP A 45 1.86 -17.66 3.56
CA ASP A 45 1.84 -19.09 3.82
C ASP A 45 3.00 -19.49 4.76
N GLU A 46 4.17 -18.87 4.63
CA GLU A 46 5.28 -19.02 5.58
C GLU A 46 4.93 -18.49 6.97
N ILE A 47 4.28 -17.32 7.06
CA ILE A 47 3.82 -16.77 8.34
C ILE A 47 2.79 -17.70 9.01
N ASN A 48 1.89 -18.29 8.23
CA ASN A 48 0.89 -19.24 8.73
C ASN A 48 1.54 -20.45 9.42
N GLN A 49 2.69 -20.91 8.92
CA GLN A 49 3.42 -22.04 9.51
C GLN A 49 3.91 -21.77 10.94
N LEU A 50 4.18 -20.50 11.29
CA LEU A 50 4.74 -20.12 12.59
C LEU A 50 3.84 -20.49 13.78
N TYR A 51 2.53 -20.61 13.57
CA TYR A 51 1.58 -20.85 14.64
C TYR A 51 0.80 -22.17 14.54
N LEU A 52 1.07 -23.01 13.54
CA LEU A 52 0.35 -24.28 13.35
C LEU A 52 0.47 -25.21 14.57
N GLN A 53 1.60 -25.19 15.27
CA GLN A 53 1.81 -26.01 16.48
C GLN A 53 0.92 -25.61 17.67
N TYR A 54 0.25 -24.45 17.61
CA TYR A 54 -0.62 -23.95 18.68
C TYR A 54 -2.11 -24.23 18.43
N ILE A 55 -2.45 -24.92 17.34
CA ILE A 55 -3.83 -25.34 17.05
C ILE A 55 -4.34 -26.21 18.21
N GLY A 56 -5.46 -25.82 18.81
CA GLY A 56 -6.06 -26.49 19.98
C GLY A 56 -5.47 -26.13 21.35
N GLY A 57 -4.30 -25.49 21.40
CA GLY A 57 -3.61 -25.10 22.66
C GLY A 57 -3.59 -23.60 22.96
N GLY A 58 -3.94 -22.75 22.00
CA GLY A 58 -3.89 -21.30 22.11
C GLY A 58 -2.50 -20.73 21.82
N ILE A 59 -2.47 -19.58 21.14
CA ILE A 59 -1.24 -18.91 20.73
C ILE A 59 -0.72 -17.97 21.84
N PRO A 60 0.60 -17.97 22.14
CA PRO A 60 1.19 -16.96 23.00
C PRO A 60 0.94 -15.53 22.46
N ALA A 61 0.46 -14.63 23.30
CA ALA A 61 0.10 -13.27 22.88
C ALA A 61 1.24 -12.49 22.16
N PRO A 62 2.52 -12.59 22.58
CA PRO A 62 3.62 -11.97 21.82
C PRO A 62 3.76 -12.55 20.42
N LEU A 63 3.59 -13.86 20.25
CA LEU A 63 3.61 -14.50 18.94
C LEU A 63 2.44 -14.04 18.09
N GLY A 64 1.22 -13.95 18.64
CA GLY A 64 0.06 -13.42 17.92
C GLY A 64 0.27 -11.99 17.43
N SER A 65 0.93 -11.15 18.24
CA SER A 65 1.33 -9.79 17.83
C SER A 65 2.35 -9.83 16.68
N LEU A 66 3.38 -10.67 16.76
CA LEU A 66 4.39 -10.83 15.72
C LEU A 66 3.81 -11.37 14.41
N VAL A 67 2.85 -12.29 14.47
CA VAL A 67 2.13 -12.81 13.29
C VAL A 67 1.37 -11.68 12.58
N LEU A 68 0.63 -10.84 13.33
CA LEU A 68 -0.03 -9.66 12.77
C LEU A 68 0.97 -8.68 12.13
N LEU A 69 2.11 -8.42 12.79
CA LEU A 69 3.18 -7.61 12.22
C LEU A 69 3.72 -8.24 10.92
N GLY A 70 3.89 -9.56 10.89
CA GLY A 70 4.30 -10.32 9.72
C GLY A 70 3.35 -10.11 8.54
N TYR A 71 2.05 -10.28 8.75
CA TYR A 71 1.07 -10.12 7.66
C TYR A 71 1.05 -8.70 7.10
N THR A 72 1.06 -7.69 7.97
CA THR A 72 1.09 -6.29 7.52
C THR A 72 2.39 -5.94 6.80
N SER A 73 3.51 -6.57 7.17
CA SER A 73 4.79 -6.45 6.45
C SER A 73 4.75 -7.14 5.08
N ALA A 74 4.03 -8.26 4.96
CA ALA A 74 3.77 -8.92 3.67
C ALA A 74 2.94 -8.02 2.73
N VAL A 75 1.91 -7.35 3.24
CA VAL A 75 1.14 -6.35 2.47
C VAL A 75 2.02 -5.19 2.01
N GLU A 76 2.84 -4.64 2.90
CA GLU A 76 3.79 -3.58 2.54
C GLU A 76 4.77 -4.05 1.44
N SER A 77 5.31 -5.26 1.57
CA SER A 77 6.21 -5.86 0.57
C SER A 77 5.53 -6.04 -0.79
N TYR A 78 4.26 -6.46 -0.79
CA TYR A 78 3.44 -6.51 -2.02
C TYR A 78 3.31 -5.14 -2.67
N VAL A 79 2.94 -4.11 -1.90
CA VAL A 79 2.74 -2.75 -2.43
C VAL A 79 4.04 -2.20 -3.02
N ARG A 80 5.18 -2.40 -2.33
CA ARG A 80 6.50 -2.03 -2.86
C ARG A 80 6.81 -2.74 -4.18
N ALA A 81 6.68 -4.06 -4.20
CA ALA A 81 6.99 -4.87 -5.37
C ALA A 81 6.09 -4.53 -6.58
N VAL A 82 4.78 -4.31 -6.37
CA VAL A 82 3.86 -3.97 -7.46
C VAL A 82 4.11 -2.57 -8.00
N ILE A 83 4.41 -1.58 -7.14
CA ILE A 83 4.77 -0.22 -7.58
C ILE A 83 6.07 -0.28 -8.38
N ARG A 84 7.13 -0.88 -7.84
CA ARG A 84 8.43 -1.02 -8.52
C ARG A 84 8.27 -1.63 -9.91
N ARG A 85 7.57 -2.76 -10.01
CA ARG A 85 7.38 -3.45 -11.30
C ARG A 85 6.51 -2.67 -12.26
N THR A 86 5.52 -1.95 -11.76
CA THR A 86 4.69 -1.08 -12.61
C THR A 86 5.52 0.09 -13.15
N VAL A 87 6.36 0.74 -12.33
CA VAL A 87 7.29 1.79 -12.79
C VAL A 87 8.23 1.27 -13.88
N LEU A 88 8.77 0.05 -13.71
CA LEU A 88 9.64 -0.57 -14.72
C LEU A 88 8.89 -1.09 -15.93
N GLY A 89 7.59 -1.37 -15.81
CA GLY A 89 6.76 -2.08 -16.78
C GLY A 89 5.87 -1.19 -17.64
N ASP A 90 5.53 -0.01 -17.13
CA ASP A 90 4.55 0.91 -17.70
C ASP A 90 5.18 2.28 -17.93
N ALA A 91 5.10 2.77 -19.16
CA ALA A 91 5.76 4.00 -19.56
C ALA A 91 5.16 5.27 -18.91
N ILE A 92 3.86 5.26 -18.61
CA ILE A 92 3.17 6.38 -17.96
C ILE A 92 3.64 6.47 -16.50
N SER A 93 3.67 5.35 -15.78
CA SER A 93 4.21 5.25 -14.42
C SER A 93 5.70 5.58 -14.38
N GLY A 94 6.49 5.10 -15.35
CA GLY A 94 7.90 5.44 -15.45
C GLY A 94 8.13 6.95 -15.58
N SER A 95 7.33 7.62 -16.41
CA SER A 95 7.41 9.08 -16.61
C SER A 95 6.97 9.85 -15.37
N ARG A 96 5.98 9.34 -14.61
CA ARG A 96 5.57 9.93 -13.31
C ARG A 96 6.64 9.75 -12.24
N ALA A 97 7.19 8.55 -12.11
CA ALA A 97 8.25 8.26 -11.15
C ALA A 97 9.54 9.06 -11.43
N ALA A 98 9.81 9.42 -12.68
CA ALA A 98 10.95 10.27 -13.05
C ALA A 98 10.92 11.68 -12.45
N LEU A 99 9.75 12.15 -11.97
CA LEU A 99 9.61 13.44 -11.28
C LEU A 99 9.94 13.35 -9.78
N GLN A 100 10.13 12.14 -9.26
CA GLN A 100 10.32 11.91 -7.83
C GLN A 100 11.79 12.04 -7.43
N THR A 101 12.03 12.43 -6.18
CA THR A 101 13.39 12.63 -5.65
C THR A 101 14.00 11.31 -5.20
N LEU A 102 15.25 11.06 -5.58
CA LEU A 102 16.01 9.89 -5.17
C LEU A 102 17.28 10.31 -4.40
N PRO A 103 17.60 9.66 -3.25
CA PRO A 103 18.87 9.91 -2.57
C PRO A 103 20.08 9.66 -3.49
N TYR A 104 21.08 10.54 -3.43
CA TYR A 104 22.26 10.42 -4.30
C TYR A 104 23.03 9.11 -4.10
N GLY A 105 23.16 8.64 -2.86
CA GLY A 105 23.79 7.35 -2.55
C GLY A 105 23.08 6.19 -3.24
N ALA A 106 21.75 6.23 -3.32
CA ALA A 106 20.98 5.22 -4.02
C ALA A 106 21.20 5.29 -5.55
N ALA A 107 21.20 6.50 -6.13
CA ALA A 107 21.50 6.70 -7.54
C ALA A 107 22.92 6.24 -7.93
N TYR A 108 23.88 6.34 -6.99
CA TYR A 108 25.27 5.98 -7.20
C TYR A 108 25.53 4.47 -7.06
N HIS A 109 24.88 3.80 -6.11
CA HIS A 109 25.20 2.41 -5.77
C HIS A 109 24.19 1.36 -6.27
N HIS A 110 22.93 1.72 -6.57
CA HIS A 110 21.95 0.74 -7.05
C HIS A 110 21.98 0.55 -8.56
N ALA A 111 21.67 -0.67 -8.99
CA ALA A 111 21.35 -0.94 -10.39
C ALA A 111 20.05 -0.23 -10.81
N LYS A 112 19.93 0.12 -12.10
CA LYS A 112 18.80 0.91 -12.63
C LYS A 112 17.42 0.29 -12.35
N ASP A 113 17.32 -1.03 -12.40
CA ASP A 113 16.12 -1.81 -12.13
C ASP A 113 15.77 -1.90 -10.62
N ARG A 114 16.63 -1.36 -9.75
CA ARG A 114 16.43 -1.27 -8.30
C ARG A 114 16.16 0.17 -7.83
N LEU A 115 16.38 1.18 -8.68
CA LEU A 115 16.09 2.58 -8.32
C LEU A 115 14.63 2.82 -7.91
N PRO A 116 13.61 2.17 -8.51
CA PRO A 116 12.24 2.32 -8.01
C PRO A 116 12.04 1.74 -6.61
N GLU A 117 12.87 0.81 -6.15
CA GLU A 117 12.82 0.34 -4.75
C GLU A 117 13.34 1.42 -3.81
N ALA A 118 14.51 1.99 -4.14
CA ALA A 118 15.12 3.06 -3.37
C ALA A 118 14.24 4.33 -3.32
N LEU A 119 13.46 4.58 -4.38
CA LEU A 119 12.44 5.63 -4.38
C LEU A 119 11.41 5.43 -3.25
N LEU A 120 11.06 4.17 -2.97
CA LEU A 120 10.01 3.83 -2.02
C LEU A 120 10.52 3.80 -0.57
N GLU A 121 11.82 3.95 -0.31
CA GLU A 121 12.38 3.95 1.05
C GLU A 121 11.80 5.05 1.95
N SER A 122 11.45 6.21 1.38
CA SER A 122 10.80 7.30 2.11
C SER A 122 9.29 7.08 2.32
N TYR A 123 8.71 6.05 1.69
CA TYR A 123 7.30 5.72 1.81
C TYR A 123 7.08 4.70 2.92
N SER A 124 6.05 4.92 3.72
CA SER A 124 5.49 3.91 4.61
C SER A 124 4.18 3.41 4.03
N PHE A 125 3.87 2.11 4.18
CA PHE A 125 2.61 1.54 3.71
C PHE A 125 1.74 1.06 4.88
N SER A 126 1.87 1.73 6.03
CA SER A 126 1.18 1.38 7.28
C SER A 126 -0.26 1.89 7.39
N SER A 127 -0.82 2.50 6.34
CA SER A 127 -2.22 2.94 6.32
C SER A 127 -2.77 2.99 4.89
N PRO A 128 -4.11 2.89 4.71
CA PRO A 128 -4.75 3.09 3.42
C PRO A 128 -4.33 4.39 2.74
N LYS A 129 -4.30 5.49 3.50
CA LYS A 129 -3.93 6.80 2.99
C LYS A 129 -2.53 6.79 2.38
N ASN A 130 -1.55 6.20 3.07
CA ASN A 130 -0.19 6.17 2.54
C ASN A 130 -0.09 5.34 1.25
N ILE A 131 -0.83 4.23 1.16
CA ILE A 131 -0.92 3.44 -0.07
C ILE A 131 -1.53 4.28 -1.20
N THR A 132 -2.67 4.94 -0.97
CA THR A 132 -3.32 5.74 -2.02
C THR A 132 -2.48 6.94 -2.46
N ASP A 133 -1.81 7.61 -1.52
CA ASP A 133 -0.93 8.74 -1.83
C ASP A 133 0.25 8.28 -2.69
N ALA A 134 0.91 7.17 -2.32
CA ALA A 134 2.01 6.60 -3.08
C ALA A 134 1.61 6.16 -4.50
N LEU A 135 0.45 5.49 -4.64
CA LEU A 135 -0.07 5.10 -5.95
C LEU A 135 -0.36 6.32 -6.85
N LYS A 136 -0.84 7.41 -6.25
CA LYS A 136 -1.10 8.67 -6.96
C LYS A 136 0.20 9.37 -7.36
N GLU A 137 1.15 9.51 -6.43
CA GLU A 137 2.40 10.23 -6.65
C GLU A 137 3.34 9.48 -7.60
N VAL A 138 3.51 8.17 -7.39
CA VAL A 138 4.48 7.36 -8.12
C VAL A 138 3.90 6.80 -9.42
N LEU A 139 2.65 6.34 -9.41
CA LEU A 139 2.03 5.70 -10.59
C LEU A 139 1.03 6.61 -11.32
N GLY A 140 0.64 7.75 -10.75
CA GLY A 140 -0.43 8.59 -11.31
C GLY A 140 -1.82 7.95 -11.21
N ILE A 141 -2.04 7.03 -10.27
CA ILE A 141 -3.30 6.30 -10.11
C ILE A 141 -4.08 6.83 -8.92
N ASP A 142 -5.30 7.26 -9.18
CA ASP A 142 -6.25 7.69 -8.15
C ASP A 142 -7.18 6.52 -7.81
N VAL A 143 -7.13 6.06 -6.56
CA VAL A 143 -7.85 4.87 -6.10
C VAL A 143 -9.29 5.26 -5.75
N LYS A 144 -10.26 4.75 -6.53
CA LYS A 144 -11.68 5.07 -6.39
C LYS A 144 -12.56 3.84 -6.56
N GLY A 145 -13.80 3.93 -6.06
CA GLY A 145 -14.82 2.89 -6.20
C GLY A 145 -15.22 2.30 -4.85
N SER A 146 -16.49 1.91 -4.74
CA SER A 146 -17.07 1.37 -3.49
C SER A 146 -16.42 0.06 -3.06
N GLU A 147 -16.08 -0.81 -4.02
CA GLU A 147 -15.42 -2.09 -3.73
C GLU A 147 -14.04 -1.88 -3.11
N MET A 148 -13.26 -0.91 -3.63
CA MET A 148 -11.98 -0.58 -3.03
C MET A 148 -12.12 0.08 -1.66
N GLN A 149 -13.10 0.97 -1.50
CA GLN A 149 -13.31 1.64 -0.22
C GLN A 149 -13.59 0.62 0.89
N ALA A 150 -14.42 -0.39 0.63
CA ALA A 150 -14.75 -1.42 1.62
C ALA A 150 -13.49 -2.16 2.12
N VAL A 151 -12.64 -2.64 1.21
CA VAL A 151 -11.41 -3.36 1.60
C VAL A 151 -10.35 -2.43 2.22
N MET A 152 -10.35 -1.14 1.87
CA MET A 152 -9.49 -0.14 2.50
C MET A 152 -9.90 0.13 3.94
N ASP A 153 -11.20 0.16 4.25
CA ASP A 153 -11.71 0.34 5.61
C ASP A 153 -11.35 -0.86 6.50
N ASP A 154 -11.45 -2.08 5.97
CA ASP A 154 -11.01 -3.29 6.66
C ASP A 154 -9.50 -3.31 6.91
N PHE A 155 -8.71 -2.94 5.90
CA PHE A 155 -7.27 -2.77 6.07
C PHE A 155 -6.95 -1.71 7.14
N ALA A 156 -7.69 -0.59 7.18
CA ALA A 156 -7.51 0.46 8.17
C ALA A 156 -7.66 -0.07 9.61
N ARG A 157 -8.68 -0.90 9.87
CA ARG A 157 -8.90 -1.52 11.18
C ARG A 157 -7.70 -2.39 11.58
N ILE A 158 -7.15 -3.16 10.65
CA ILE A 158 -5.97 -4.00 10.90
C ILE A 158 -4.73 -3.13 11.15
N CYS A 159 -4.57 -1.99 10.47
CA CYS A 159 -3.50 -1.04 10.77
C CYS A 159 -3.57 -0.48 12.20
N GLU A 160 -4.78 -0.24 12.72
CA GLU A 160 -4.96 0.19 14.12
C GLU A 160 -4.55 -0.91 15.12
N LEU A 161 -4.87 -2.17 14.83
CA LEU A 161 -4.40 -3.31 15.62
C LEU A 161 -2.87 -3.45 15.58
N ARG A 162 -2.26 -3.30 14.39
CA ARG A 162 -0.80 -3.28 14.22
C ARG A 162 -0.19 -2.15 15.06
N HIS A 163 -0.78 -0.96 15.05
CA HIS A 163 -0.31 0.17 15.85
C HIS A 163 -0.29 -0.18 17.35
N CYS A 164 -1.32 -0.86 17.84
CA CYS A 164 -1.37 -1.36 19.21
C CYS A 164 -0.28 -2.41 19.49
N CYS A 165 0.06 -3.27 18.53
CA CYS A 165 1.08 -4.30 18.72
C CYS A 165 2.50 -3.74 18.74
N VAL A 166 2.80 -2.79 17.86
CA VAL A 166 4.13 -2.16 17.76
C VAL A 166 4.39 -1.19 18.92
N HIS A 167 3.35 -0.54 19.43
CA HIS A 167 3.47 0.47 20.48
C HIS A 167 2.80 0.03 21.77
N ARG A 168 3.37 0.41 22.93
CA ARG A 168 2.75 0.15 24.25
C ARG A 168 2.50 -1.35 24.57
N GLY A 169 3.28 -2.24 23.95
CA GLY A 169 3.28 -3.68 24.26
C GLY A 169 1.95 -4.39 23.98
N GLY A 170 1.26 -4.02 22.89
CA GLY A 170 0.00 -4.68 22.52
C GLY A 170 -1.25 -4.09 23.17
N ARG A 171 -1.15 -3.03 23.98
CA ARG A 171 -2.30 -2.49 24.72
C ARG A 171 -3.16 -1.57 23.87
N LEU A 172 -4.48 -1.72 23.97
CA LEU A 172 -5.43 -0.87 23.26
C LEU A 172 -5.42 0.56 23.83
N GLY A 173 -4.97 1.52 23.02
CA GLY A 173 -5.02 2.95 23.35
C GLY A 173 -6.36 3.60 23.01
N SER A 174 -6.66 4.72 23.65
CA SER A 174 -7.90 5.47 23.43
C SER A 174 -8.08 5.96 21.98
N ARG A 175 -7.01 6.42 21.34
CA ARG A 175 -7.05 6.85 19.92
C ARG A 175 -7.40 5.68 18.99
N ASN A 176 -6.83 4.51 19.21
CA ASN A 176 -7.11 3.32 18.40
C ASN A 176 -8.54 2.83 18.66
N ALA A 177 -8.98 2.81 19.93
CA ALA A 177 -10.34 2.45 20.30
C ALA A 177 -11.40 3.37 19.64
N ILE A 178 -11.15 4.68 19.55
CA ILE A 178 -12.03 5.62 18.84
C ILE A 178 -12.16 5.23 17.36
N ARG A 179 -11.06 4.91 16.69
CA ARG A 179 -11.05 4.53 15.26
C ARG A 179 -11.68 3.16 15.00
N LEU A 180 -11.56 2.23 15.95
CA LEU A 180 -12.21 0.92 15.91
C LEU A 180 -13.68 0.95 16.35
N GLY A 181 -14.13 2.05 16.97
CA GLY A 181 -15.46 2.22 17.53
C GLY A 181 -15.45 2.17 19.06
N LEU A 182 -15.48 3.35 19.71
CA LEU A 182 -15.31 3.48 21.15
C LEU A 182 -16.40 2.79 21.97
N ASP A 183 -17.65 2.79 21.49
CA ASP A 183 -18.77 2.21 22.23
C ASP A 183 -18.58 0.71 22.50
N ALA A 184 -18.00 -0.01 21.54
CA ALA A 184 -17.68 -1.43 21.68
C ALA A 184 -16.33 -1.65 22.39
N HIS A 185 -15.35 -0.76 22.19
CA HIS A 185 -13.97 -0.99 22.60
C HIS A 185 -13.55 -0.28 23.90
N GLY A 186 -14.38 0.63 24.44
CA GLY A 186 -14.05 1.44 25.61
C GLY A 186 -13.77 0.62 26.87
N GLN A 187 -14.47 -0.51 27.04
CA GLN A 187 -14.25 -1.43 28.16
C GLN A 187 -12.93 -2.23 28.02
N LEU A 188 -12.31 -2.21 26.85
CA LEU A 188 -11.08 -2.92 26.52
C LEU A 188 -9.84 -2.02 26.55
N LEU A 189 -9.98 -0.74 26.93
CA LEU A 189 -8.84 0.17 27.06
C LEU A 189 -7.75 -0.41 27.97
N GLU A 190 -6.50 -0.26 27.55
CA GLU A 190 -5.29 -0.78 28.20
C GLU A 190 -5.21 -2.32 28.30
N ARG A 191 -6.20 -3.06 27.80
CA ARG A 191 -6.14 -4.52 27.71
C ARG A 191 -5.17 -4.92 26.58
N PRO A 192 -4.40 -6.01 26.77
CA PRO A 192 -3.46 -6.48 25.76
C PRO A 192 -4.17 -7.18 24.60
N PHE A 193 -3.63 -7.02 23.40
CA PHE A 193 -3.97 -7.81 22.23
C PHE A 193 -3.65 -9.29 22.48
N ARG A 194 -4.66 -10.14 22.37
CA ARG A 194 -4.59 -11.59 22.62
C ARG A 194 -5.45 -12.31 21.60
N PRO A 195 -5.03 -12.38 20.33
CA PRO A 195 -5.83 -12.99 19.29
C PRO A 195 -5.88 -14.51 19.50
N SER A 196 -7.01 -15.11 19.13
CA SER A 196 -7.10 -16.54 18.86
C SER A 196 -6.48 -16.86 17.50
N ILE A 197 -6.35 -18.15 17.17
CA ILE A 197 -5.91 -18.58 15.83
C ILE A 197 -6.93 -18.18 14.78
N ASP A 198 -8.22 -18.30 15.08
CA ASP A 198 -9.32 -17.91 14.17
C ASP A 198 -9.27 -16.40 13.88
N ASP A 199 -8.95 -15.57 14.88
CA ASP A 199 -8.76 -14.13 14.66
C ASP A 199 -7.59 -13.86 13.70
N LEU A 200 -6.48 -14.59 13.84
CA LEU A 200 -5.31 -14.44 12.96
C LEU A 200 -5.61 -14.90 11.53
N GLN A 201 -6.38 -15.99 11.37
CA GLN A 201 -6.84 -16.46 10.07
C GLN A 201 -7.79 -15.44 9.42
N GLY A 202 -8.73 -14.88 10.19
CA GLY A 202 -9.62 -13.82 9.71
C GLY A 202 -8.85 -12.56 9.25
N ILE A 203 -7.80 -12.18 9.98
CA ILE A 203 -6.88 -11.11 9.57
C ILE A 203 -6.16 -11.48 8.27
N ALA A 204 -5.62 -12.70 8.16
CA ALA A 204 -4.94 -13.16 6.96
C ALA A 204 -5.85 -13.13 5.72
N ASP A 205 -7.09 -13.62 5.85
CA ASP A 205 -8.09 -13.63 4.78
C ASP A 205 -8.51 -12.22 4.37
N THR A 206 -8.67 -11.33 5.35
CA THR A 206 -8.99 -9.92 5.10
C THR A 206 -7.87 -9.23 4.32
N LEU A 207 -6.61 -9.44 4.72
CA LEU A 207 -5.45 -8.86 4.03
C LEU A 207 -5.23 -9.48 2.65
N ARG A 208 -5.48 -10.78 2.49
CA ARG A 208 -5.44 -11.46 1.18
C ARG A 208 -6.51 -10.91 0.25
N THR A 209 -7.72 -10.68 0.74
CA THR A 209 -8.80 -10.04 -0.02
C THR A 209 -8.39 -8.63 -0.43
N PHE A 210 -7.91 -7.81 0.51
CA PHE A 210 -7.40 -6.47 0.23
C PHE A 210 -6.35 -6.46 -0.89
N VAL A 211 -5.32 -7.29 -0.78
CA VAL A 211 -4.23 -7.37 -1.76
C VAL A 211 -4.74 -7.82 -3.13
N LYS A 212 -5.62 -8.84 -3.19
CA LYS A 212 -6.21 -9.31 -4.45
C LYS A 212 -7.06 -8.25 -5.13
N THR A 213 -7.92 -7.56 -4.38
CA THR A 213 -8.76 -6.49 -4.93
C THR A 213 -7.88 -5.35 -5.44
N LEU A 214 -6.84 -4.97 -4.70
CA LEU A 214 -5.88 -3.94 -5.13
C LEU A 214 -5.11 -4.38 -6.39
N ASN A 215 -4.66 -5.64 -6.46
CA ASN A 215 -3.99 -6.21 -7.63
C ASN A 215 -4.85 -6.12 -8.89
N ASN A 216 -6.12 -6.53 -8.78
CA ASN A 216 -7.07 -6.49 -9.89
C ASN A 216 -7.39 -5.06 -10.32
N PHE A 217 -7.60 -4.17 -9.36
CA PHE A 217 -7.81 -2.74 -9.61
C PHE A 217 -6.63 -2.12 -10.36
N LEU A 218 -5.40 -2.37 -9.90
CA LEU A 218 -4.20 -1.84 -10.53
C LEU A 218 -4.01 -2.42 -11.93
N PHE A 219 -4.19 -3.73 -12.12
CA PHE A 219 -4.09 -4.38 -13.43
C PHE A 219 -5.03 -3.77 -14.46
N ALA A 220 -6.31 -3.61 -14.11
CA ALA A 220 -7.30 -2.98 -14.97
C ALA A 220 -6.91 -1.52 -15.28
N THR A 221 -6.60 -0.74 -14.24
CA THR A 221 -6.28 0.69 -14.37
C THR A 221 -5.05 0.94 -15.25
N VAL A 222 -3.96 0.18 -15.06
CA VAL A 222 -2.73 0.37 -15.85
C VAL A 222 -2.92 -0.07 -17.30
N LEU A 223 -3.72 -1.10 -17.56
CA LEU A 223 -4.02 -1.52 -18.92
C LEU A 223 -4.94 -0.54 -19.63
N GLU A 224 -6.05 -0.17 -19.01
CA GLU A 224 -7.08 0.68 -19.62
C GLU A 224 -6.55 2.06 -20.00
N ARG A 225 -5.68 2.65 -19.18
CA ARG A 225 -5.07 3.95 -19.50
C ARG A 225 -4.15 3.93 -20.73
N THR A 226 -3.73 2.76 -21.20
CA THR A 226 -2.97 2.64 -22.47
C THR A 226 -3.88 2.62 -23.71
N VAL A 227 -5.20 2.51 -23.52
CA VAL A 227 -6.16 2.47 -24.63
C VAL A 227 -6.42 3.89 -25.15
N ARG A 228 -6.25 4.06 -26.47
CA ARG A 228 -6.53 5.32 -27.16
C ARG A 228 -8.04 5.47 -27.35
N HIS A 229 -8.67 6.38 -26.63
CA HIS A 229 -10.07 6.74 -26.88
C HIS A 229 -10.17 7.82 -27.96
N GLY A 230 -11.03 7.58 -28.95
CA GLY A 230 -11.39 8.62 -29.92
C GLY A 230 -10.26 9.09 -30.86
N GLY A 231 -9.25 8.26 -31.12
CA GLY A 231 -8.14 8.58 -32.03
C GLY A 231 -7.04 9.46 -31.43
N ALA A 232 -7.15 9.86 -30.16
CA ALA A 232 -6.11 10.61 -29.47
C ALA A 232 -4.89 9.72 -29.17
N THR A 233 -3.69 10.29 -29.23
CA THR A 233 -2.47 9.64 -28.74
C THR A 233 -2.48 9.61 -27.21
N VAL A 234 -2.18 8.46 -26.61
CA VAL A 234 -1.86 8.39 -25.18
C VAL A 234 -0.41 8.86 -25.02
N PRO A 235 -0.14 9.93 -24.24
CA PRO A 235 1.22 10.36 -23.96
C PRO A 235 2.08 9.22 -23.41
N ASP A 236 3.37 9.22 -23.73
CA ASP A 236 4.37 8.25 -23.24
C ASP A 236 4.20 6.78 -23.71
N VAL A 237 3.10 6.44 -24.39
CA VAL A 237 2.88 5.10 -24.96
C VAL A 237 3.17 5.10 -26.48
N PRO A 238 4.33 4.55 -26.92
CA PRO A 238 4.78 4.66 -28.31
C PRO A 238 4.07 3.70 -29.28
N TRP A 239 3.15 2.87 -28.78
CA TRP A 239 2.46 1.83 -29.55
C TRP A 239 0.93 1.98 -29.45
N THR A 240 0.22 1.15 -30.21
CA THR A 240 -1.26 1.12 -30.25
C THR A 240 -1.75 -0.32 -30.21
N TRP A 241 -2.78 -0.60 -29.41
CA TRP A 241 -3.49 -1.88 -29.48
C TRP A 241 -4.05 -2.10 -30.88
N LYS A 242 -3.68 -3.22 -31.49
CA LYS A 242 -4.18 -3.68 -32.79
C LYS A 242 -5.43 -4.53 -32.66
N TRP A 243 -5.75 -4.93 -31.43
CA TRP A 243 -6.81 -5.87 -31.08
C TRP A 243 -6.59 -7.24 -31.71
N SER A 244 -5.31 -7.58 -31.94
CA SER A 244 -4.85 -8.85 -32.51
C SER A 244 -3.80 -9.47 -31.59
N TRP A 245 -4.04 -10.72 -31.17
CA TRP A 245 -3.14 -11.41 -30.23
C TRP A 245 -1.69 -11.46 -30.72
N SER A 246 -1.45 -11.69 -32.01
CA SER A 246 -0.09 -11.80 -32.55
C SER A 246 0.71 -10.51 -32.41
N GLU A 247 0.06 -9.36 -32.60
CA GLU A 247 0.70 -8.04 -32.56
C GLU A 247 0.78 -7.50 -31.13
N ASP A 248 -0.25 -7.75 -30.32
CA ASP A 248 -0.41 -7.15 -29.00
C ASP A 248 0.22 -7.98 -27.87
N ARG A 249 0.52 -9.27 -28.12
CA ARG A 249 1.09 -10.19 -27.13
C ARG A 249 2.31 -9.62 -26.39
N PRO A 250 3.33 -9.02 -27.04
CA PRO A 250 4.52 -8.55 -26.33
C PRO A 250 4.18 -7.48 -25.28
N TYR A 251 3.25 -6.58 -25.59
CA TYR A 251 2.83 -5.52 -24.68
C TYR A 251 1.95 -6.06 -23.56
N PHE A 252 0.91 -6.83 -23.90
CA PHE A 252 0.00 -7.38 -22.89
C PHE A 252 0.69 -8.32 -21.91
N THR A 253 1.61 -9.16 -22.41
CA THR A 253 2.35 -10.11 -21.56
C THR A 253 3.16 -9.41 -20.49
N ARG A 254 3.73 -8.22 -20.79
CA ARG A 254 4.50 -7.42 -19.83
C ARG A 254 3.66 -7.04 -18.61
N TYR A 255 2.44 -6.54 -18.82
CA TYR A 255 1.52 -6.21 -17.72
C TYR A 255 1.04 -7.48 -17.02
N TYR A 256 0.64 -8.50 -17.79
CA TYR A 256 0.15 -9.76 -17.24
C TYR A 256 1.17 -10.42 -16.29
N GLN A 257 2.47 -10.38 -16.60
CA GLN A 257 3.52 -10.93 -15.74
C GLN A 257 3.67 -10.19 -14.39
N ILE A 258 3.24 -8.92 -14.32
CA ILE A 258 3.27 -8.16 -13.08
C ILE A 258 2.12 -8.58 -12.17
N PHE A 259 0.92 -8.82 -12.70
CA PHE A 259 -0.28 -8.96 -11.87
C PHE A 259 -0.85 -10.38 -11.80
N SER A 260 -0.41 -11.30 -12.65
CA SER A 260 -0.92 -12.67 -12.64
C SER A 260 -0.34 -13.48 -11.49
N SER A 261 -1.17 -14.34 -10.91
CA SER A 261 -0.79 -15.30 -9.90
C SER A 261 -0.77 -16.71 -10.45
N GLN A 262 0.29 -17.46 -10.15
CA GLN A 262 0.36 -18.91 -10.34
C GLN A 262 0.26 -19.68 -9.02
N ALA A 263 0.44 -19.00 -7.87
CA ALA A 263 0.30 -19.59 -6.55
C ALA A 263 -1.14 -19.57 -6.00
N ASP A 264 -2.00 -18.66 -6.49
CA ASP A 264 -3.38 -18.54 -6.02
C ASP A 264 -4.28 -19.67 -6.51
N VAL A 265 -5.38 -19.90 -5.80
CA VAL A 265 -6.42 -20.87 -6.15
C VAL A 265 -7.79 -20.17 -6.19
N PRO A 266 -8.46 -20.11 -7.37
CA PRO A 266 -7.96 -20.55 -8.68
C PRO A 266 -6.83 -19.66 -9.20
N GLN A 267 -5.94 -20.25 -10.01
CA GLN A 267 -4.86 -19.51 -10.68
C GLN A 267 -5.42 -18.46 -11.64
N SER A 268 -4.59 -17.46 -11.96
CA SER A 268 -4.95 -16.47 -12.98
C SER A 268 -5.22 -17.14 -14.34
N PRO A 269 -6.21 -16.64 -15.12
CA PRO A 269 -6.47 -17.14 -16.47
C PRO A 269 -5.22 -17.02 -17.34
N THR A 270 -5.00 -17.95 -18.27
CA THR A 270 -3.86 -17.87 -19.19
C THR A 270 -3.78 -16.50 -19.87
N VAL A 271 -2.56 -16.01 -20.15
CA VAL A 271 -2.32 -14.70 -20.76
C VAL A 271 -3.18 -14.43 -22.00
N ARG A 272 -3.41 -15.47 -22.83
CA ARG A 272 -4.25 -15.37 -24.03
C ARG A 272 -5.73 -15.20 -23.69
N ARG A 273 -6.25 -15.88 -22.66
CA ARG A 273 -7.64 -15.72 -22.20
C ARG A 273 -7.85 -14.35 -21.54
N ALA A 274 -6.90 -13.91 -20.72
CA ALA A 274 -6.93 -12.57 -20.12
C ALA A 274 -6.93 -11.49 -21.22
N TYR A 275 -6.06 -11.62 -22.23
CA TYR A 275 -6.05 -10.72 -23.39
C TYR A 275 -7.36 -10.73 -24.17
N ALA A 276 -7.93 -11.91 -24.43
CA ALA A 276 -9.20 -12.03 -25.15
C ALA A 276 -10.33 -11.31 -24.39
N SER A 277 -10.37 -11.42 -23.06
CA SER A 277 -11.32 -10.69 -22.21
C SER A 277 -11.09 -9.18 -22.29
N PHE A 278 -9.84 -8.72 -22.13
CA PHE A 278 -9.49 -7.30 -22.27
C PHE A 278 -9.95 -6.75 -23.62
N ALA A 279 -9.54 -7.38 -24.72
CA ALA A 279 -9.91 -6.95 -26.07
C ALA A 279 -11.42 -6.95 -26.29
N ALA A 280 -12.17 -7.94 -25.78
CA ALA A 280 -13.63 -7.95 -25.90
C ALA A 280 -14.31 -6.77 -25.19
N ASN A 281 -13.72 -6.30 -24.09
CA ASN A 281 -14.30 -5.32 -23.18
C ASN A 281 -13.94 -3.87 -23.54
N VAL A 282 -12.71 -3.62 -23.99
CA VAL A 282 -12.17 -2.26 -24.16
C VAL A 282 -11.91 -1.84 -25.61
N LYS A 283 -11.99 -2.76 -26.58
CA LYS A 283 -11.82 -2.40 -28.00
C LYS A 283 -12.94 -1.47 -28.47
N PRO A 284 -12.78 -0.73 -29.59
CA PRO A 284 -13.85 0.06 -30.17
C PRO A 284 -15.16 -0.72 -30.31
N GLY A 285 -16.22 -0.22 -29.67
CA GLY A 285 -17.55 -0.87 -29.63
C GLY A 285 -17.76 -1.86 -28.48
N GLY A 286 -16.77 -2.10 -27.63
CA GLY A 286 -16.91 -2.88 -26.40
C GLY A 286 -17.66 -2.14 -25.28
N PRO A 287 -18.11 -2.85 -24.23
CA PRO A 287 -18.90 -2.29 -23.12
C PRO A 287 -18.21 -1.14 -22.38
N TYR A 288 -16.88 -1.14 -22.31
CA TYR A 288 -16.10 -0.09 -21.63
C TYR A 288 -15.43 0.89 -22.59
N TRP A 289 -15.80 0.85 -23.88
CA TRP A 289 -15.26 1.80 -24.85
C TRP A 289 -15.87 3.20 -24.65
N LEU A 290 -15.06 4.12 -24.15
CA LEU A 290 -15.42 5.55 -24.15
C LEU A 290 -15.25 6.11 -25.56
N ASN A 291 -16.34 6.56 -26.17
CA ASN A 291 -16.27 7.32 -27.41
C ASN A 291 -15.57 8.68 -27.18
N ALA A 292 -15.03 9.28 -28.24
CA ALA A 292 -14.22 10.51 -28.18
C ALA A 292 -14.89 11.66 -27.42
N ARG A 293 -16.22 11.79 -27.55
CA ARG A 293 -17.02 12.86 -26.96
C ARG A 293 -17.18 12.66 -25.45
N THR A 294 -17.46 11.44 -25.02
CA THR A 294 -17.54 11.08 -23.61
C THR A 294 -16.16 11.18 -22.94
N ALA A 295 -15.10 10.69 -23.61
CA ALA A 295 -13.73 10.79 -23.11
C ALA A 295 -13.28 12.25 -22.93
N ARG A 296 -13.54 13.13 -23.91
CA ARG A 296 -13.26 14.58 -23.79
C ARG A 296 -14.03 15.24 -22.66
N ARG A 297 -15.32 14.90 -22.49
CA ARG A 297 -16.12 15.46 -21.40
C ARG A 297 -15.59 15.05 -20.02
N LEU A 298 -15.19 13.79 -19.86
CA LEU A 298 -14.60 13.28 -18.61
C LEU A 298 -13.22 13.92 -18.34
N ALA A 299 -12.38 14.04 -19.36
CA ALA A 299 -11.08 14.71 -19.24
C ALA A 299 -11.23 16.19 -18.85
N ASN A 300 -12.18 16.90 -19.47
CA ASN A 300 -12.47 18.30 -19.13
C ASN A 300 -13.01 18.46 -17.70
N ALA A 301 -13.89 17.55 -17.26
CA ALA A 301 -14.40 17.55 -15.89
C ALA A 301 -13.29 17.28 -14.85
N ALA A 302 -12.37 16.35 -15.15
CA ALA A 302 -11.22 16.06 -14.29
C ALA A 302 -10.24 17.24 -14.22
N ALA A 303 -10.00 17.94 -15.33
CA ALA A 303 -9.15 19.14 -15.36
C ALA A 303 -9.78 20.30 -14.58
N GLN A 304 -11.10 20.48 -14.65
CA GLN A 304 -11.83 21.50 -13.88
C GLN A 304 -11.83 21.21 -12.37
N ALA A 305 -11.87 19.94 -11.96
CA ALA A 305 -11.78 19.53 -10.57
C ALA A 305 -10.36 19.65 -9.97
N ALA A 306 -9.33 19.81 -10.81
CA ALA A 306 -7.93 19.92 -10.39
C ALA A 306 -7.44 21.37 -10.25
N VAL A 307 -8.27 22.37 -10.57
CA VAL A 307 -7.94 23.78 -10.34
C VAL A 307 -8.08 24.05 -8.82
N PRO A 308 -7.02 24.47 -8.11
CA PRO A 308 -7.13 24.85 -6.72
C PRO A 308 -8.04 26.07 -6.64
N THR A 309 -9.09 26.00 -5.83
CA THR A 309 -9.87 27.18 -5.44
C THR A 309 -8.91 28.12 -4.73
N GLU A 310 -8.55 29.23 -5.38
CA GLU A 310 -7.73 30.28 -4.75
C GLU A 310 -8.38 30.69 -3.43
N ALA A 311 -7.58 30.66 -2.37
CA ALA A 311 -7.99 31.07 -1.04
C ALA A 311 -8.46 32.54 -1.09
N VAL A 312 -9.74 32.74 -0.82
CA VAL A 312 -10.28 34.07 -0.49
C VAL A 312 -9.57 34.53 0.78
N THR A 313 -8.58 35.39 0.60
CA THR A 313 -7.92 36.14 1.67
C THR A 313 -8.90 37.18 2.19
N GLY A 314 -9.75 36.75 3.13
CA GLY A 314 -10.57 37.64 3.93
C GLY A 314 -9.70 38.37 4.95
N THR A 315 -9.22 39.55 4.58
CA THR A 315 -8.71 40.56 5.51
C THR A 315 -9.78 40.87 6.55
N MET A 316 -9.51 40.57 7.83
CA MET A 316 -10.32 41.08 8.94
C MET A 316 -10.01 42.57 9.15
N PRO A 317 -11.02 43.45 9.27
CA PRO A 317 -10.79 44.79 9.78
C PRO A 317 -10.60 44.72 11.29
N VAL A 318 -9.46 45.21 11.76
CA VAL A 318 -9.23 45.56 13.17
C VAL A 318 -10.01 46.85 13.44
N GLU A 319 -11.12 46.75 14.15
CA GLU A 319 -11.87 47.91 14.62
C GLU A 319 -11.32 48.34 16.00
N LEU A 320 -10.69 49.51 16.01
CA LEU A 320 -10.17 50.18 17.20
C LEU A 320 -11.35 50.66 18.07
N ALA A 321 -11.56 50.04 19.22
CA ALA A 321 -12.42 50.58 20.26
C ALA A 321 -11.66 51.71 21.00
N GLN A 322 -12.03 52.96 20.70
CA GLN A 322 -11.73 54.11 21.53
C GLN A 322 -12.69 54.18 22.72
N SER A 323 -12.11 54.51 23.87
CA SER A 323 -12.74 54.78 25.16
C SER A 323 -13.65 56.02 25.15
N ASP A 324 -14.74 55.98 25.91
CA ASP A 324 -15.07 57.03 26.89
C ASP A 324 -16.21 56.62 27.87
N PRO A 325 -16.34 57.30 29.03
CA PRO A 325 -16.81 56.71 30.29
C PRO A 325 -18.17 57.23 30.79
N SER A 326 -18.70 56.54 31.81
CA SER A 326 -19.68 56.99 32.82
C SER A 326 -21.04 57.53 32.36
N SER A 327 -22.14 56.89 32.78
CA SER A 327 -22.95 57.31 33.96
C SER A 327 -24.32 56.62 34.01
N ALA A 328 -24.69 56.23 35.24
CA ALA A 328 -26.05 56.24 35.82
C ALA A 328 -27.18 55.40 35.18
N ALA A 329 -27.49 54.24 35.77
CA ALA A 329 -28.63 54.06 36.70
C ALA A 329 -28.58 52.64 37.29
#